data_AF-A0A6N4H6R6-F1
#
_entry.id   AF-A0A6N4H6R6-F1
#
_cell.length_a   1.000
_cell.length_b   1.000
_cell.length_c   1.000
_cell.angle_alpha   90.00
_cell.angle_beta   90.00
_cell.angle_gamma   90.00
#
_symmetry.space_group_name_H-M   'P 1'
#
loop_
_entity.id
_entity.type
_entity.pdbx_description
1 polymer ?
#
loop_
_entity_poly.entity_id
_entity_poly.type
_entity_poly.pdbx_seq_one_letter_code
_entity_poly.pdbx_strand_id
1 'polypeptide(L)'
;MTTQTKPHDRLTAAERHELPDSAFGIPETREFPLVDAEHVRAAEAYFRYAPDAEKAALARRILAKAAEFGVHVQSPTIRIWAEKP
;
A
#
# COMPACT_ATOMS: atom_id res chain seq x y z
N MET A 1 19.13 13.31 -21.02
CA MET A 1 18.63 12.11 -20.33
C MET A 1 17.35 12.51 -19.62
N THR A 2 16.20 12.17 -20.18
CA THR A 2 14.88 12.67 -19.73
C THR A 2 14.32 11.77 -18.63
N THR A 3 14.45 12.17 -17.37
CA THR A 3 13.67 11.58 -16.28
C THR A 3 12.24 12.12 -16.35
N GLN A 4 11.33 11.29 -16.86
CA GLN A 4 9.90 11.57 -16.96
C GLN A 4 9.28 11.60 -15.55
N THR A 5 9.26 12.78 -14.92
CA THR A 5 8.43 13.03 -13.73
C THR A 5 6.98 13.14 -14.19
N LYS A 6 6.20 12.05 -14.06
CA LYS A 6 4.74 12.09 -14.28
C LYS A 6 4.11 12.90 -13.12
N PRO A 7 3.34 13.96 -13.40
CA PRO A 7 2.55 14.61 -12.35
C PRO A 7 1.42 13.67 -11.94
N HIS A 8 1.36 13.34 -10.65
CA HIS A 8 0.22 12.73 -9.99
C HIS A 8 -1.00 13.65 -10.16
N ASP A 9 -1.86 13.37 -11.14
CA ASP A 9 -3.13 14.07 -11.28
C ASP A 9 -4.29 13.11 -10.98
N ARG A 10 -4.72 13.17 -9.71
CA ARG A 10 -6.03 12.81 -9.15
C ARG A 10 -6.76 11.60 -9.75
N LEU A 11 -6.61 10.44 -9.10
CA LEU A 11 -7.63 9.38 -9.13
C LEU A 11 -8.98 9.97 -8.71
N THR A 12 -9.99 9.84 -9.57
CA THR A 12 -11.31 10.43 -9.36
C THR A 12 -12.16 9.57 -8.43
N ALA A 13 -13.13 10.18 -7.75
CA ALA A 13 -13.96 9.49 -6.76
C ALA A 13 -14.78 8.30 -7.32
N ALA A 14 -14.96 8.23 -8.65
CA ALA A 14 -15.63 7.15 -9.36
C ALA A 14 -14.78 5.88 -9.50
N GLU A 15 -13.45 5.99 -9.56
CA GLU A 15 -12.51 4.84 -9.55
C GLU A 15 -12.42 4.16 -8.17
N ARG A 16 -13.03 4.76 -7.14
CA ARG A 16 -13.09 4.25 -5.76
C ARG A 16 -14.34 3.42 -5.45
N HIS A 17 -15.29 3.25 -6.37
CA HIS A 17 -16.61 2.68 -6.03
C HIS A 17 -16.70 1.15 -6.22
N GLU A 18 -15.71 0.52 -6.87
CA GLU A 18 -15.59 -0.93 -7.02
C GLU A 18 -14.39 -1.48 -6.24
N LEU A 19 -14.11 -1.00 -5.01
CA LEU A 19 -12.89 -1.36 -4.28
C LEU A 19 -12.73 -2.90 -4.20
N PRO A 20 -11.79 -3.49 -4.96
CA PRO A 20 -11.58 -4.91 -4.97
C PRO A 20 -10.84 -5.29 -3.68
N ASP A 21 -10.69 -6.59 -3.39
CA ASP A 21 -9.98 -7.03 -2.18
C ASP A 21 -8.52 -6.51 -2.12
N SER A 22 -8.00 -6.01 -3.25
CA SER A 22 -6.73 -5.28 -3.35
C SER A 22 -6.71 -3.91 -2.66
N ALA A 23 -7.86 -3.39 -2.22
CA ALA A 23 -7.97 -2.22 -1.36
C ALA A 23 -7.58 -2.50 0.10
N PHE A 24 -7.48 -3.77 0.47
CA PHE A 24 -7.04 -4.23 1.77
C PHE A 24 -5.66 -4.84 1.66
N GLY A 25 -4.84 -4.58 2.67
CA GLY A 25 -3.54 -5.17 2.81
C GLY A 25 -3.62 -6.67 3.07
N ILE A 26 -4.69 -7.12 3.74
CA ILE A 26 -5.04 -8.54 3.92
C ILE A 26 -6.48 -8.73 3.43
N PRO A 27 -6.69 -9.28 2.22
CA PRO A 27 -8.03 -9.41 1.63
C PRO A 27 -8.93 -10.40 2.38
N GLU A 28 -8.35 -11.50 2.90
CA GLU A 28 -9.11 -12.56 3.58
C GLU A 28 -9.80 -12.08 4.86
N THR A 29 -9.12 -11.24 5.64
CA THR A 29 -9.66 -10.66 6.88
C THR A 29 -10.14 -9.22 6.72
N ARG A 30 -9.94 -8.63 5.53
CA ARG A 30 -10.18 -7.20 5.22
C ARG A 30 -9.48 -6.26 6.20
N GLU A 31 -8.31 -6.66 6.68
CA GLU A 31 -7.47 -5.86 7.55
C GLU A 31 -6.53 -4.97 6.73
N PHE A 32 -6.01 -3.93 7.38
CA PHE A 32 -5.12 -2.94 6.76
C PHE A 32 -5.79 -2.26 5.56
N PRO A 33 -6.81 -1.40 5.76
CA PRO A 33 -7.33 -0.59 4.68
C PRO A 33 -6.18 0.19 4.01
N LEU A 34 -6.15 0.21 2.68
CA LEU A 34 -5.19 0.95 1.86
C LEU A 34 -5.93 1.84 0.85
N VAL A 35 -6.96 2.53 1.34
CA VAL A 35 -7.90 3.32 0.52
C VAL A 35 -7.46 4.77 0.32
N ASP A 36 -6.56 5.27 1.17
CA ASP A 36 -5.97 6.60 1.07
C ASP A 36 -4.58 6.66 1.74
N ALA A 37 -3.97 7.85 1.67
CA ALA A 37 -2.64 8.11 2.23
C ALA A 37 -2.54 7.91 3.74
N GLU A 38 -3.59 8.23 4.50
CA GLU A 38 -3.59 8.11 5.96
C GLU A 38 -3.63 6.63 6.34
N HIS A 39 -4.49 5.87 5.67
CA HIS A 39 -4.62 4.44 5.82
C HIS A 39 -3.35 3.68 5.42
N VAL A 40 -2.64 4.11 4.37
CA VAL A 40 -1.32 3.55 4.01
C VAL A 40 -0.29 3.79 5.12
N ARG A 41 -0.25 4.99 5.71
CA ARG A 41 0.65 5.26 6.85
C ARG A 41 0.26 4.47 8.10
N ALA A 42 -1.03 4.35 8.37
CA ALA A 42 -1.53 3.50 9.44
C ALA A 42 -1.09 2.05 9.20
N ALA A 43 -1.26 1.54 7.98
CA ALA A 43 -0.84 0.19 7.64
C ALA A 43 0.67 -0.02 7.81
N GLU A 44 1.50 0.97 7.46
CA GLU A 44 2.94 0.94 7.77
C GLU A 44 3.21 0.83 9.28
N ALA A 45 2.52 1.63 10.11
CA ALA A 45 2.68 1.62 11.55
C ALA A 45 2.18 0.30 12.20
N TYR A 46 1.08 -0.24 11.71
CA TYR A 46 0.48 -1.48 12.20
C TYR A 46 1.12 -2.74 11.60
N PHE A 47 1.99 -2.61 10.59
CA PHE A 47 2.61 -3.73 9.87
C PHE A 47 3.23 -4.79 10.79
N ARG A 48 3.79 -4.36 11.93
CA ARG A 48 4.40 -5.27 12.92
C ARG A 48 3.42 -6.31 13.49
N TYR A 49 2.12 -5.99 13.51
CA TYR A 49 1.07 -6.85 14.04
C TYR A 49 0.43 -7.75 12.98
N ALA A 50 0.76 -7.53 11.70
CA ALA A 50 0.29 -8.42 10.64
C ALA A 50 0.86 -9.84 10.82
N PRO A 51 0.15 -10.88 10.38
CA PRO A 51 0.68 -12.23 10.39
C PRO A 51 1.81 -12.38 9.37
N ASP A 52 2.88 -13.10 9.71
CA ASP A 52 4.07 -13.27 8.87
C ASP A 52 3.79 -13.88 7.49
N ALA A 53 2.76 -14.73 7.37
CA ALA A 53 2.30 -15.27 6.09
C ALA A 53 1.84 -14.17 5.13
N GLU A 54 1.13 -13.16 5.63
CA GLU A 54 0.59 -12.07 4.83
C GLU A 54 1.53 -10.86 4.77
N LYS A 55 2.53 -10.74 5.65
CA LYS A 55 3.48 -9.61 5.69
C LYS A 55 4.11 -9.32 4.34
N ALA A 56 4.52 -10.34 3.59
CA ALA A 56 5.12 -10.15 2.27
C ALA A 56 4.12 -9.54 1.27
N ALA A 57 2.89 -10.07 1.22
CA ALA A 57 1.83 -9.54 0.36
C ALA A 57 1.38 -8.13 0.79
N LEU A 58 1.16 -7.93 2.10
CA LEU A 58 0.83 -6.65 2.71
C LEU A 58 1.88 -5.58 2.39
N ALA A 59 3.16 -5.92 2.51
CA ALA A 59 4.25 -4.98 2.23
C ALA A 59 4.24 -4.52 0.77
N ARG A 60 4.07 -5.46 -0.18
CA ARG A 60 3.96 -5.15 -1.61
C ARG A 60 2.76 -4.23 -1.88
N ARG A 61 1.61 -4.50 -1.26
CA ARG A 61 0.39 -3.67 -1.39
C ARG A 61 0.57 -2.27 -0.79
N ILE A 62 1.16 -2.17 0.40
CA ILE A 62 1.48 -0.88 1.04
C ILE A 62 2.36 -0.05 0.13
N LEU A 63 3.42 -0.61 -0.46
CA LEU A 63 4.31 0.13 -1.36
C LEU A 63 3.62 0.55 -2.64
N ALA A 64 2.80 -0.32 -3.24
CA ALA A 64 2.02 0.02 -4.44
C ALA A 64 1.05 1.17 -4.18
N LYS A 65 0.29 1.10 -3.07
CA LYS A 65 -0.65 2.16 -2.68
C LYS A 65 0.05 3.42 -2.19
N ALA A 66 1.19 3.29 -1.53
CA ALA A 66 2.03 4.43 -1.18
C ALA A 66 2.50 5.18 -2.44
N ALA A 67 2.94 4.46 -3.46
CA ALA A 67 3.29 5.05 -4.75
C ALA A 67 2.08 5.71 -5.43
N GLU A 68 0.88 5.10 -5.37
CA GLU A 68 -0.36 5.64 -5.94
C GLU A 68 -0.84 6.92 -5.24
N PHE A 69 -0.73 7.00 -3.92
CA PHE A 69 -1.16 8.16 -3.13
C PHE A 69 -0.06 9.19 -2.90
N GLY A 70 1.18 8.92 -3.34
CA GLY A 70 2.33 9.80 -3.09
C GLY A 70 2.81 9.79 -1.63
N VAL A 71 2.55 8.70 -0.89
CA VAL A 71 3.07 8.50 0.46
C VAL A 71 4.48 7.92 0.38
N HIS A 72 5.40 8.50 1.14
CA HIS A 72 6.77 8.00 1.22
C HIS A 72 6.94 7.05 2.40
N VAL A 73 6.80 5.75 2.15
CA VAL A 73 7.03 4.68 3.13
C VAL A 73 8.54 4.46 3.27
N GLN A 74 9.07 4.71 4.48
CA GLN A 74 10.50 4.60 4.79
C GLN A 74 10.83 3.39 5.64
N SER A 75 9.84 2.63 6.11
CA SER A 75 10.07 1.46 6.93
C SER A 75 10.95 0.42 6.21
N PRO A 76 12.18 0.14 6.71
CA PRO A 76 13.07 -0.83 6.10
C PRO A 76 12.48 -2.24 6.19
N THR A 77 11.75 -2.52 7.26
CA THR A 77 11.02 -3.78 7.46
C THR A 77 10.08 -4.06 6.30
N ILE A 78 9.26 -3.08 5.89
CA ILE A 78 8.32 -3.25 4.78
C ILE A 78 9.05 -3.55 3.48
N ARG A 79 10.16 -2.86 3.20
CA ARG A 79 10.95 -3.14 1.99
C ARG A 79 11.52 -4.56 1.98
N ILE A 80 12.11 -4.99 3.09
CA ILE A 80 12.65 -6.35 3.23
C ILE A 80 11.55 -7.40 3.02
N TRP A 81 10.36 -7.18 3.59
CA TRP A 81 9.23 -8.10 3.41
C TRP A 81 8.66 -8.06 2.00
N ALA A 82 8.66 -6.92 1.32
CA ALA A 82 8.20 -6.80 -0.05
C ALA A 82 9.12 -7.51 -1.06
N GLU A 83 10.42 -7.60 -0.74
CA GLU A 83 11.43 -8.32 -1.52
C GLU A 83 11.37 -9.84 -1.33
N LYS A 84 10.66 -10.33 -0.31
CA LYS A 84 10.48 -11.77 -0.12
C LYS A 84 9.54 -12.35 -1.19
N PRO A 85 9.88 -13.53 -1.76
CA PRO A 85 9.04 -14.22 -2.73
C PRO A 85 7.67 -14.56 -2.13
#